data_AF-A0A914CE83-F1
#
_entry.id   AF-A0A914CE83-F1
#
_cell.length_a   1.000
_cell.length_b   1.000
_cell.length_c   1.000
_cell.angle_alpha   90.00
_cell.angle_beta   90.00
_cell.angle_gamma   90.00
#
_symmetry.space_group_name_H-M   'P 1'
#
loop_
_entity.id
_entity.type
_entity.pdbx_description
1 polymer ?
#
loop_
_entity_poly.entity_id
_entity_poly.type
_entity_poly.pdbx_seq_one_letter_code
_entity_poly.pdbx_strand_id
1 'polypeptide(L)'
;MLAHYSIESEILGRFPESKNHVFFYSDSFCDKLWVIIKQNLVYKLDHMIFCCDPYANFDLKEVFEMFDELDKRFDGYFKEISGPIFEGPENIYQLYEKWLMTRYPNVKLDVYTGYFYYMTTEQQHKLLAHEIQLPEGYTFANFEMKDLESITFSRPFSGADNLEQDRAMLSQMPYSLIKKDDQVVAVEMVDPSGYLRSHFVLPKHRGKGLGNAVEWDISKKCIM
;
A
#
# COMPACT_ATOMS: atom_id res chain seq x y z
N MET A 1 -7.94 -3.49 8.92
CA MET A 1 -7.85 -4.42 7.77
C MET A 1 -6.43 -4.47 7.22
N LEU A 2 -5.85 -3.34 6.82
CA LEU A 2 -4.43 -3.25 6.40
C LEU A 2 -3.46 -3.88 7.41
N ALA A 3 -3.70 -3.61 8.70
CA ALA A 3 -2.95 -4.22 9.78
C ALA A 3 -2.89 -5.76 9.72
N HIS A 4 -4.04 -6.39 9.48
CA HIS A 4 -4.14 -7.84 9.42
C HIS A 4 -3.31 -8.40 8.27
N TYR A 5 -3.46 -7.85 7.06
CA TYR A 5 -2.73 -8.32 5.88
C TYR A 5 -1.23 -8.03 5.96
N SER A 6 -0.82 -6.89 6.53
CA SER A 6 0.61 -6.59 6.72
C SER A 6 1.27 -7.58 7.67
N ILE A 7 0.60 -7.92 8.79
CA ILE A 7 1.08 -8.91 9.76
C ILE A 7 1.08 -10.31 9.14
N GLU A 8 -0.01 -10.70 8.46
CA GLU A 8 -0.12 -12.00 7.81
C GLU A 8 0.99 -12.21 6.76
N SER A 9 1.23 -11.19 5.93
CA SER A 9 2.27 -11.21 4.90
C SER A 9 3.66 -11.48 5.47
N GLU A 10 4.01 -10.88 6.61
CA GLU A 10 5.26 -11.15 7.29
C GLU A 10 5.30 -12.56 7.90
N ILE A 11 4.24 -13.00 8.59
CA ILE A 11 4.17 -14.33 9.22
C ILE A 11 4.35 -15.42 8.15
N LEU A 12 3.73 -15.24 6.98
CA LEU A 12 3.82 -16.17 5.86
C LEU A 12 5.11 -16.02 5.04
N GLY A 13 5.96 -15.03 5.35
CA GLY A 13 7.19 -14.77 4.63
C GLY A 13 6.98 -14.39 3.17
N ARG A 14 5.83 -13.77 2.83
CA ARG A 14 5.48 -13.38 1.45
C ARG A 14 6.38 -12.27 0.90
N PHE A 15 6.89 -11.41 1.78
CA PHE A 15 7.81 -10.32 1.42
C PHE A 15 8.85 -10.11 2.53
N PRO A 16 9.95 -10.90 2.55
CA PRO A 16 10.94 -10.90 3.62
C PRO A 16 11.61 -9.54 3.89
N GLU A 17 11.63 -8.66 2.89
CA GLU A 17 12.20 -7.33 2.95
C GLU A 17 11.34 -6.33 3.74
N SER A 18 10.12 -6.73 4.16
CA SER A 18 9.24 -5.96 5.03
C SER A 18 9.17 -6.57 6.44
N LYS A 19 9.33 -5.74 7.46
CA LYS A 19 9.21 -6.10 8.88
C LYS A 19 8.20 -5.21 9.58
N ASN A 20 7.28 -5.81 10.34
CA ASN A 20 6.31 -5.09 11.14
C ASN A 20 6.75 -5.03 12.61
N HIS A 21 6.67 -3.84 13.18
CA HIS A 21 6.69 -3.63 14.62
C HIS A 21 5.27 -3.31 15.07
N VAL A 22 4.68 -4.17 15.89
CA VAL A 22 3.29 -4.04 16.33
C VAL A 22 3.25 -3.48 17.74
N PHE A 23 2.50 -2.39 17.91
CA PHE A 23 2.25 -1.75 19.18
C PHE A 23 0.75 -1.76 19.46
N PHE A 24 0.42 -1.83 20.74
CA PHE A 24 -0.93 -1.74 21.23
C PHE A 24 -1.00 -0.67 22.29
N TYR A 25 -1.96 0.24 22.14
CA TYR A 25 -2.27 1.28 23.09
C TYR A 25 -3.74 1.20 23.46
N SER A 26 -4.01 1.41 24.73
CA SER A 26 -5.36 1.60 25.25
C SER A 26 -5.37 2.87 26.07
N ASP A 27 -6.36 3.72 25.84
CA ASP A 27 -6.49 4.97 26.56
C ASP A 27 -7.38 4.82 27.80
N SER A 28 -7.53 5.92 28.55
CA SER A 28 -8.41 5.98 29.73
C SER A 28 -9.90 5.80 29.41
N PHE A 29 -10.32 5.96 28.15
CA PHE A 29 -11.67 5.62 27.67
C PHE A 29 -11.84 4.14 27.30
N CYS A 30 -10.79 3.33 27.48
CA CYS A 30 -10.72 1.92 27.06
C CYS A 30 -10.80 1.71 25.54
N ASP A 31 -10.60 2.77 24.76
CA ASP A 31 -10.49 2.66 23.32
C ASP A 31 -9.15 2.03 22.95
N LYS A 32 -9.15 1.24 21.87
CA LYS A 32 -8.03 0.40 21.47
C LYS A 32 -7.43 0.91 20.17
N LEU A 33 -6.13 1.17 20.20
CA LEU A 33 -5.36 1.59 19.04
C LEU A 33 -4.20 0.62 18.80
N TRP A 34 -4.21 0.01 17.63
CA TRP A 34 -3.09 -0.76 17.12
C TRP A 34 -2.27 0.13 16.20
N VAL A 35 -0.95 0.13 16.38
CA VAL A 35 -0.01 0.84 15.51
C VAL A 35 0.96 -0.19 14.95
N ILE A 36 1.08 -0.23 13.63
CA ILE A 36 2.04 -1.08 12.96
C ILE A 36 3.02 -0.19 12.22
N ILE A 37 4.29 -0.30 12.58
CA ILE A 37 5.38 0.34 11.87
C ILE A 37 5.99 -0.71 10.96
N LYS A 38 5.68 -0.61 9.67
CA LYS A 38 6.19 -1.47 8.63
C LYS A 38 7.47 -0.85 8.09
N GLN A 39 8.60 -1.37 8.58
CA GLN A 39 9.91 -1.03 8.05
C GLN A 39 10.19 -1.84 6.81
N ASN A 40 10.55 -1.18 5.72
CA ASN A 40 10.77 -1.87 4.47
C ASN A 40 12.18 -1.64 3.97
N LEU A 41 12.99 -2.69 4.00
CA LEU A 41 14.43 -2.66 3.74
C LEU A 41 14.76 -2.31 2.29
N VAL A 42 13.76 -2.39 1.39
CA VAL A 42 13.88 -2.08 -0.03
C VAL A 42 13.19 -0.74 -0.38
N TYR A 43 12.26 -0.26 0.46
CA TYR A 43 11.56 1.00 0.18
C TYR A 43 12.34 2.15 0.83
N LYS A 44 12.19 3.38 0.30
CA LYS A 44 12.66 4.58 0.99
C LYS A 44 11.73 5.04 2.11
N LEU A 45 10.48 4.57 2.10
CA LEU A 45 9.45 5.03 3.01
C LEU A 45 8.87 3.85 3.77
N ASP A 46 8.95 3.95 5.08
CA ASP A 46 8.24 3.07 5.97
C ASP A 46 6.75 3.46 6.03
N HIS A 47 5.91 2.51 6.42
CA HIS A 47 4.47 2.75 6.59
C HIS A 47 4.10 2.68 8.08
N MET A 48 3.25 3.61 8.50
CA MET A 48 2.62 3.63 9.81
C MET A 48 1.13 3.36 9.66
N ILE A 49 0.74 2.14 9.98
CA ILE A 49 -0.63 1.66 9.83
C ILE A 49 -1.33 1.74 11.20
N PHE A 50 -2.31 2.61 11.31
CA PHE A 50 -3.16 2.78 12.50
C PHE A 50 -4.48 2.04 12.33
N CYS A 51 -4.88 1.32 13.37
CA CYS A 51 -6.14 0.57 13.40
C CYS A 51 -6.84 0.74 14.75
N CYS A 52 -8.00 1.38 14.72
CA CYS A 52 -8.91 1.51 15.85
C CYS A 52 -10.37 1.44 15.36
N ASP A 53 -11.31 1.47 16.31
CA ASP A 53 -12.70 1.78 15.99
C ASP A 53 -12.76 3.20 15.38
N PRO A 54 -13.42 3.41 14.23
CA PRO A 54 -13.54 4.75 13.62
C PRO A 54 -14.32 5.74 14.50
N TYR A 55 -15.10 5.26 15.46
CA TYR A 55 -15.85 6.06 16.42
C TYR A 55 -15.16 6.18 17.78
N ALA A 56 -13.98 5.57 17.94
CA ALA A 56 -13.17 5.75 19.15
C ALA A 56 -12.85 7.23 19.36
N ASN A 57 -12.94 7.65 20.61
CA ASN A 57 -12.72 9.02 21.03
C ASN A 57 -11.53 9.07 21.99
N PHE A 58 -10.36 9.26 21.41
CA PHE A 58 -9.12 9.21 22.17
C PHE A 58 -8.84 10.48 22.97
N ASP A 59 -8.30 10.32 24.18
CA ASP A 59 -7.73 11.46 24.91
C ASP A 59 -6.52 12.02 24.16
N LEU A 60 -6.57 13.33 23.87
CA LEU A 60 -5.54 14.04 23.10
C LEU A 60 -4.15 13.92 23.74
N LYS A 61 -4.08 14.02 25.07
CA LYS A 61 -2.80 14.00 25.79
C LYS A 61 -2.19 12.61 25.73
N GLU A 62 -2.99 11.57 25.95
CA GLU A 62 -2.51 10.18 25.89
C GLU A 62 -2.03 9.78 24.48
N VAL A 63 -2.75 10.20 23.43
CA VAL A 63 -2.31 9.98 22.04
C VAL A 63 -1.02 10.75 21.72
N PHE A 64 -0.86 11.96 22.26
CA PHE A 64 0.37 12.73 22.05
C PHE A 64 1.57 12.09 22.77
N GLU A 65 1.37 11.54 23.97
CA GLU A 65 2.38 10.77 24.70
C GLU A 65 2.77 9.50 23.94
N MET A 66 1.81 8.81 23.33
CA MET A 66 2.06 7.68 22.43
C MET A 66 2.94 8.07 21.25
N PHE A 67 2.62 9.15 20.53
CA PHE A 67 3.45 9.61 19.41
C PHE A 67 4.86 10.00 19.86
N ASP A 68 5.03 10.59 21.05
CA ASP A 68 6.34 10.86 21.64
C ASP A 68 7.14 9.60 21.95
N GLU A 69 6.48 8.54 22.42
CA GLU A 69 7.12 7.24 22.63
C GLU A 69 7.59 6.66 21.29
N LEU A 70 6.75 6.70 20.26
CA LEU A 70 7.08 6.22 18.93
C LEU A 70 8.26 7.01 18.32
N ASP A 71 8.25 8.35 18.38
CA ASP A 71 9.34 9.18 17.85
C ASP A 71 10.69 8.87 18.53
N LYS A 72 10.67 8.67 19.86
CA LYS A 72 11.87 8.29 20.62
C LYS A 72 12.37 6.91 20.25
N ARG A 73 11.45 5.95 20.06
CA ARG A 73 11.80 4.55 19.81
C ARG A 73 12.45 4.34 18.44
N PHE A 74 12.11 5.18 17.47
CA PHE A 74 12.64 5.15 16.11
C PHE A 74 13.62 6.31 15.84
N ASP A 75 14.31 6.79 16.87
CA ASP A 75 15.41 7.78 16.85
C ASP A 75 15.13 9.06 16.05
N GLY A 76 14.00 9.72 16.32
CA GLY A 76 13.64 10.93 15.59
C GLY A 76 13.10 10.64 14.19
N TYR A 77 12.46 9.49 14.04
CA TYR A 77 11.80 8.98 12.83
C TYR A 77 10.99 10.01 12.04
N PHE A 78 10.39 10.97 12.75
CA PHE A 78 9.55 12.00 12.15
C PHE A 78 10.31 13.27 11.73
N LYS A 79 11.64 13.31 11.93
CA LYS A 79 12.52 14.46 11.62
C LYS A 79 13.02 14.48 10.18
N GLU A 80 13.00 13.33 9.49
CA GLU A 80 13.51 13.25 8.13
C GLU A 80 12.54 13.87 7.11
N ILE A 81 13.10 14.48 6.06
CA ILE A 81 12.38 15.25 5.03
C ILE A 81 11.27 14.43 4.34
N SER A 82 11.36 13.09 4.36
CA SER A 82 10.42 12.22 3.68
C SER A 82 9.43 11.49 4.59
N GLY A 83 9.63 11.47 5.92
CA GLY A 83 8.73 10.87 6.93
C GLY A 83 8.22 9.45 6.63
N PRO A 84 7.46 8.81 7.53
CA PRO A 84 6.70 7.61 7.20
C PRO A 84 5.38 7.96 6.49
N ILE A 85 4.88 7.04 5.67
CA ILE A 85 3.52 7.11 5.12
C ILE A 85 2.54 6.76 6.23
N PHE A 86 1.65 7.70 6.58
CA PHE A 86 0.57 7.46 7.52
C PHE A 86 -0.62 6.80 6.82
N GLU A 87 -1.09 5.67 7.34
CA GLU A 87 -2.28 4.97 6.87
C GLU A 87 -3.21 4.69 8.04
N GLY A 88 -4.37 5.33 8.08
CA GLY A 88 -5.26 5.16 9.22
C GLY A 88 -6.56 5.95 9.09
N PRO A 89 -7.45 5.82 10.09
CA PRO A 89 -8.69 6.57 10.12
C PRO A 89 -8.43 8.07 10.32
N GLU A 90 -9.33 8.89 9.77
CA GLU A 90 -9.16 10.34 9.71
C GLU A 90 -9.03 10.99 11.10
N ASN A 91 -9.77 10.51 12.09
CA ASN A 91 -9.70 11.02 13.46
C ASN A 91 -8.28 10.88 14.06
N ILE A 92 -7.58 9.77 13.82
CA ILE A 92 -6.19 9.59 14.26
C ILE A 92 -5.24 10.45 13.43
N TYR A 93 -5.44 10.53 12.11
CA TYR A 93 -4.63 11.38 11.25
C TYR A 93 -4.66 12.85 11.71
N GLN A 94 -5.83 13.38 12.06
CA GLN A 94 -5.97 14.74 12.55
C GLN A 94 -5.23 14.97 13.89
N LEU A 95 -5.15 13.96 14.75
CA LEU A 95 -4.35 14.02 15.99
C LEU A 95 -2.86 13.98 15.67
N TYR A 96 -2.44 13.12 14.75
CA TYR A 96 -1.06 13.02 14.27
C TYR A 96 -0.58 14.33 13.62
N GLU A 97 -1.38 14.92 12.74
CA GLU A 97 -1.09 16.22 12.11
C GLU A 97 -0.88 17.32 13.15
N LYS A 98 -1.77 17.44 14.14
CA LYS A 98 -1.63 18.40 15.24
C LYS A 98 -0.35 18.16 16.05
N TRP A 99 -0.06 16.91 16.39
CA TRP A 99 1.15 16.52 17.11
C TRP A 99 2.41 16.89 16.33
N LEU A 100 2.42 16.61 15.03
CA LEU A 100 3.56 16.83 14.12
C LEU A 100 3.81 18.33 13.91
N MET A 101 2.76 19.11 13.61
CA MET A 101 2.86 20.56 13.42
C MET A 101 3.33 21.30 14.69
N THR A 102 3.05 20.75 15.87
CA THR A 102 3.53 21.31 17.15
C THR A 102 5.04 21.12 17.31
N ARG A 103 5.62 20.04 16.77
CA ARG A 103 7.06 19.71 16.90
C ARG A 103 7.89 20.19 15.72
N TYR A 104 7.30 20.18 14.52
CA TYR A 104 7.95 20.46 13.25
C TYR A 104 7.14 21.49 12.45
N PRO A 105 7.17 22.78 12.83
CA PRO A 105 6.29 23.81 12.25
C PRO A 105 6.43 24.03 10.74
N ASN A 106 7.52 23.55 10.13
CA ASN A 106 7.82 23.68 8.71
C ASN A 106 7.57 22.39 7.91
N VAL A 107 7.03 21.35 8.54
CA VAL A 107 6.72 20.09 7.86
C VAL A 107 5.64 20.34 6.81
N LYS A 108 5.80 19.71 5.65
CA LYS A 108 4.77 19.69 4.60
C LYS A 108 4.12 18.31 4.61
N LEU A 109 2.79 18.31 4.66
CA LEU A 109 1.99 17.10 4.63
C LEU A 109 1.26 17.02 3.30
N ASP A 110 1.50 15.94 2.56
CA ASP A 110 0.73 15.59 1.38
C ASP A 110 -0.38 14.62 1.81
N VAL A 111 -1.60 15.14 1.91
CA VAL A 111 -2.76 14.40 2.42
C VAL A 111 -3.60 13.87 1.27
N TYR A 112 -3.81 12.56 1.25
CA TYR A 112 -4.64 11.90 0.24
C TYR A 112 -5.73 11.09 0.94
N THR A 113 -7.00 11.37 0.62
CA THR A 113 -8.11 10.54 1.06
C THR A 113 -8.11 9.23 0.25
N GLY A 114 -7.87 8.11 0.95
CA GLY A 114 -7.98 6.76 0.39
C GLY A 114 -9.34 6.14 0.70
N TYR A 115 -9.92 5.44 -0.27
CA TYR A 115 -11.09 4.58 -0.07
C TYR A 115 -10.67 3.13 -0.21
N PHE A 116 -10.92 2.34 0.83
CA PHE A 116 -10.63 0.91 0.83
C PHE A 116 -11.89 0.14 0.48
N TYR A 117 -11.88 -0.52 -0.68
CA TYR A 117 -12.94 -1.41 -1.12
C TYR A 117 -12.52 -2.86 -0.88
N TYR A 118 -13.45 -3.67 -0.41
CA TYR A 118 -13.26 -5.09 -0.23
C TYR A 118 -14.33 -5.85 -0.99
N MET A 119 -13.96 -7.00 -1.55
CA MET A 119 -14.92 -7.90 -2.17
C MET A 119 -15.54 -8.79 -1.09
N THR A 120 -16.87 -8.82 -1.03
CA THR A 120 -17.61 -9.86 -0.28
C THR A 120 -17.36 -11.23 -0.92
N THR A 121 -17.60 -12.31 -0.17
CA THR A 121 -17.48 -13.68 -0.69
C THR A 121 -18.32 -13.91 -1.95
N GLU A 122 -19.51 -13.31 -2.03
CA GLU A 122 -20.36 -13.38 -3.23
C GLU A 122 -19.70 -12.68 -4.43
N GLN A 123 -19.11 -11.50 -4.22
CA GLN A 123 -18.38 -10.77 -5.27
C GLN A 123 -17.14 -11.54 -5.72
N GLN A 124 -16.41 -12.17 -4.79
CA GLN A 124 -15.26 -13.03 -5.10
C GLN A 124 -15.68 -14.22 -5.98
N HIS A 125 -16.77 -14.92 -5.64
CA HIS A 125 -17.29 -16.02 -6.48
C HIS A 125 -17.71 -15.55 -7.88
N LYS A 126 -18.40 -14.41 -7.97
CA LYS A 126 -18.78 -13.80 -9.25
C LYS A 126 -17.55 -13.47 -10.10
N LEU A 127 -16.51 -12.90 -9.49
CA LEU A 127 -15.24 -12.62 -10.16
C LEU A 127 -14.57 -13.90 -10.65
N LEU A 128 -14.43 -14.92 -9.79
CA LEU A 128 -13.80 -16.19 -10.17
C LEU A 128 -14.47 -16.83 -11.39
N ALA A 129 -15.81 -16.79 -11.46
CA ALA A 129 -16.59 -17.30 -12.58
C ALA A 129 -16.54 -16.43 -13.86
N HIS A 130 -16.10 -15.17 -13.77
CA HIS A 130 -16.08 -14.25 -14.90
C HIS A 130 -14.90 -14.53 -15.84
N GLU A 131 -15.15 -14.75 -17.13
CA GLU A 131 -14.07 -14.88 -18.12
C GLU A 131 -13.53 -13.50 -18.50
N ILE A 132 -12.22 -13.28 -18.29
CA ILE A 132 -11.57 -12.00 -18.62
C ILE A 132 -11.14 -12.03 -20.08
N GLN A 133 -11.76 -11.18 -20.91
CA GLN A 133 -11.44 -11.07 -22.33
C GLN A 133 -10.55 -9.86 -22.60
N LEU A 134 -9.54 -10.04 -23.44
CA LEU A 134 -8.69 -8.96 -23.93
C LEU A 134 -9.02 -8.62 -25.39
N PRO A 135 -8.86 -7.36 -25.82
CA PRO A 135 -8.96 -7.01 -27.23
C PRO A 135 -7.90 -7.73 -28.07
N GLU A 136 -8.14 -7.82 -29.38
CA GLU A 136 -7.19 -8.44 -30.32
C GLU A 136 -5.79 -7.80 -30.23
N GLY A 137 -4.75 -8.65 -30.21
CA GLY A 137 -3.35 -8.26 -30.12
C GLY A 137 -2.86 -7.90 -28.72
N TYR A 138 -3.70 -8.04 -27.68
CA TYR A 138 -3.28 -7.91 -26.28
C TYR A 138 -3.23 -9.28 -25.63
N THR A 139 -2.25 -9.48 -24.76
CA THR A 139 -2.07 -10.75 -24.05
C THR A 139 -1.65 -10.50 -22.61
N PHE A 140 -2.15 -11.32 -21.68
CA PHE A 140 -1.54 -11.40 -20.36
C PHE A 140 -0.13 -11.96 -20.49
N ALA A 141 0.80 -11.41 -19.72
CA ALA A 141 2.21 -11.79 -19.77
C ALA A 141 2.76 -12.00 -18.35
N ASN A 142 3.83 -12.78 -18.28
CA ASN A 142 4.65 -12.85 -17.08
C ASN A 142 5.67 -11.70 -17.08
N PHE A 143 6.13 -11.33 -15.90
CA PHE A 143 7.20 -10.36 -15.74
C PHE A 143 8.53 -10.91 -16.28
N GLU A 144 9.22 -10.11 -17.08
CA GLU A 144 10.60 -10.35 -17.50
C GLU A 144 11.48 -9.17 -17.06
N MET A 145 12.73 -9.43 -16.67
CA MET A 145 13.64 -8.37 -16.20
C MET A 145 13.84 -7.22 -17.20
N LYS A 146 13.73 -7.51 -18.51
CA LYS A 146 13.79 -6.49 -19.57
C LYS A 146 12.64 -5.46 -19.49
N ASP A 147 11.53 -5.80 -18.84
CA ASP A 147 10.35 -4.96 -18.73
C ASP A 147 10.41 -4.00 -17.53
N LEU A 148 11.30 -4.25 -16.56
CA LEU A 148 11.31 -3.56 -15.25
C LEU A 148 11.34 -2.04 -15.41
N GLU A 149 12.30 -1.50 -16.16
CA GLU A 149 12.39 -0.06 -16.37
C GLU A 149 11.13 0.51 -17.03
N SER A 150 10.60 -0.20 -18.05
CA SER A 150 9.40 0.26 -18.74
C SER A 150 8.18 0.30 -17.81
N ILE A 151 8.06 -0.67 -16.90
CA ILE A 151 7.00 -0.73 -15.89
C ILE A 151 7.18 0.43 -14.90
N THR A 152 8.39 0.58 -14.33
CA THR A 152 8.67 1.58 -13.30
C THR A 152 8.51 3.00 -13.82
N PHE A 153 9.12 3.35 -14.95
CA PHE A 153 9.14 4.72 -15.46
C PHE A 153 7.88 5.12 -16.24
N SER A 154 6.99 4.18 -16.56
CA SER A 154 5.72 4.52 -17.22
C SER A 154 4.75 5.28 -16.32
N ARG A 155 4.91 5.16 -14.99
CA ARG A 155 3.98 5.71 -14.00
C ARG A 155 4.39 7.14 -13.58
N PRO A 156 3.42 8.05 -13.43
CA PRO A 156 3.68 9.37 -12.84
C PRO A 156 4.34 9.24 -11.46
N PHE A 157 5.27 10.14 -11.16
CA PHE A 157 5.98 10.22 -9.88
C PHE A 157 6.83 8.99 -9.50
N SER A 158 7.01 8.02 -10.41
CA SER A 158 7.97 6.94 -10.23
C SER A 158 9.35 7.33 -10.77
N GLY A 159 10.42 6.87 -10.12
CA GLY A 159 11.80 7.17 -10.47
C GLY A 159 12.75 5.99 -10.24
N ALA A 160 14.05 6.24 -10.41
CA ALA A 160 15.08 5.21 -10.23
C ALA A 160 15.06 4.57 -8.83
N ASP A 161 14.65 5.34 -7.82
CA ASP A 161 14.49 4.88 -6.44
C ASP A 161 13.41 3.79 -6.28
N ASN A 162 12.52 3.61 -7.25
CA ASN A 162 11.47 2.59 -7.22
C ASN A 162 11.87 1.28 -7.91
N LEU A 163 13.01 1.22 -8.62
CA LEU A 163 13.37 0.04 -9.41
C LEU A 163 13.53 -1.21 -8.55
N GLU A 164 14.23 -1.10 -7.43
CA GLU A 164 14.48 -2.25 -6.56
C GLU A 164 13.20 -2.72 -5.84
N GLN A 165 12.35 -1.76 -5.48
CA GLN A 165 11.02 -2.00 -4.95
C GLN A 165 10.13 -2.74 -5.95
N ASP A 166 10.02 -2.24 -7.17
CA ASP A 166 9.23 -2.89 -8.21
C ASP A 166 9.78 -4.27 -8.56
N ARG A 167 11.11 -4.41 -8.65
CA ARG A 167 11.77 -5.69 -8.87
C ARG A 167 11.38 -6.71 -7.81
N ALA A 168 11.48 -6.33 -6.53
CA ALA A 168 11.13 -7.20 -5.41
C ALA A 168 9.64 -7.59 -5.46
N MET A 169 8.74 -6.63 -5.68
CA MET A 169 7.30 -6.89 -5.76
C MET A 169 6.94 -7.80 -6.94
N LEU A 170 7.43 -7.51 -8.15
CA LEU A 170 7.15 -8.30 -9.35
C LEU A 170 7.75 -9.72 -9.26
N SER A 171 8.74 -9.93 -8.39
CA SER A 171 9.35 -11.25 -8.18
C SER A 171 8.66 -12.09 -7.09
N GLN A 172 7.92 -11.47 -6.18
CA GLN A 172 7.45 -12.14 -4.95
C GLN A 172 5.94 -11.99 -4.69
N MET A 173 5.35 -10.88 -5.12
CA MET A 173 3.95 -10.55 -4.89
C MET A 173 3.11 -10.87 -6.13
N PRO A 174 1.81 -11.15 -5.97
CA PRO A 174 0.91 -11.24 -7.11
C PRO A 174 0.92 -9.95 -7.94
N TYR A 175 0.88 -10.12 -9.25
CA TYR A 175 0.81 -9.03 -10.22
C TYR A 175 -0.02 -9.45 -11.44
N SER A 176 -0.44 -8.45 -12.22
CA SER A 176 -1.00 -8.65 -13.55
C SER A 176 -0.34 -7.69 -14.54
N LEU A 177 -0.01 -8.21 -15.72
CA LEU A 177 0.66 -7.48 -16.80
C LEU A 177 -0.04 -7.82 -18.11
N ILE A 178 -0.27 -6.80 -18.94
CA ILE A 178 -0.72 -6.98 -20.32
C ILE A 178 0.34 -6.42 -21.25
N LYS A 179 0.71 -7.21 -22.27
CA LYS A 179 1.58 -6.79 -23.38
C LYS A 179 0.81 -6.60 -24.69
N LYS A 180 1.33 -5.70 -25.51
CA LYS A 180 1.03 -5.59 -26.94
C LYS A 180 2.34 -5.33 -27.69
N ASP A 181 2.61 -6.12 -28.73
CA ASP A 181 3.83 -5.99 -29.56
C ASP A 181 5.14 -6.00 -28.72
N ASP A 182 5.24 -6.92 -27.76
CA ASP A 182 6.33 -7.07 -26.75
C ASP A 182 6.50 -5.88 -25.76
N GLN A 183 5.64 -4.87 -25.81
CA GLN A 183 5.63 -3.78 -24.84
C GLN A 183 4.61 -4.03 -23.74
N VAL A 184 4.99 -3.84 -22.47
CA VAL A 184 4.04 -3.78 -21.35
C VAL A 184 3.19 -2.53 -21.47
N VAL A 185 1.87 -2.70 -21.50
CA VAL A 185 0.90 -1.61 -21.71
C VAL A 185 -0.05 -1.39 -20.54
N ALA A 186 -0.22 -2.39 -19.68
CA ALA A 186 -0.95 -2.29 -18.42
C ALA A 186 -0.28 -3.13 -17.33
N VAL A 187 -0.31 -2.63 -16.10
CA VAL A 187 0.28 -3.29 -14.92
C VAL A 187 -0.55 -2.99 -13.68
N GLU A 188 -0.62 -3.97 -12.79
CA GLU A 188 -1.05 -3.80 -11.41
C GLU A 188 -0.30 -4.79 -10.51
N MET A 189 -0.05 -4.44 -9.26
CA MET A 189 0.72 -5.23 -8.29
C MET A 189 0.02 -5.24 -6.93
N VAL A 190 0.27 -6.26 -6.12
CA VAL A 190 -0.18 -6.29 -4.73
C VAL A 190 0.91 -5.72 -3.82
N ASP A 191 0.54 -4.79 -2.94
CA ASP A 191 1.41 -4.36 -1.85
C ASP A 191 1.51 -5.46 -0.78
N PRO A 192 2.66 -5.65 -0.12
CA PRO A 192 2.77 -6.58 1.02
C PRO A 192 1.77 -6.32 2.16
N SER A 193 1.09 -5.18 2.19
CA SER A 193 0.01 -4.85 3.13
C SER A 193 -1.39 -5.24 2.62
N GLY A 194 -1.47 -5.95 1.50
CA GLY A 194 -2.68 -6.65 1.01
C GLY A 194 -3.61 -5.83 0.11
N TYR A 195 -3.22 -4.63 -0.31
CA TYR A 195 -4.01 -3.81 -1.24
C TYR A 195 -3.39 -3.78 -2.64
N LEU A 196 -4.23 -3.56 -3.65
CA LEU A 196 -3.77 -3.38 -5.02
C LEU A 196 -3.12 -2.01 -5.18
N ARG A 197 -1.99 -1.96 -5.87
CA ARG A 197 -1.20 -0.76 -6.07
C ARG A 197 -0.61 -0.69 -7.48
N SER A 198 -0.14 0.50 -7.82
CA SER A 198 0.55 0.77 -9.09
C SER A 198 -0.29 0.43 -10.33
N HIS A 199 -1.62 0.49 -10.20
CA HIS A 199 -2.56 0.32 -11.32
C HIS A 199 -2.27 1.36 -12.39
N PHE A 200 -1.89 0.91 -13.58
CA PHE A 200 -1.55 1.82 -14.65
C PHE A 200 -1.77 1.21 -16.03
N VAL A 201 -2.31 2.04 -16.93
CA VAL A 201 -2.42 1.75 -18.36
C VAL A 201 -1.78 2.90 -19.14
N LEU A 202 -0.86 2.57 -20.05
CA LEU A 202 -0.23 3.53 -20.94
C LEU A 202 -1.29 4.36 -21.67
N PRO A 203 -1.18 5.70 -21.73
CA PRO A 203 -2.22 6.58 -22.28
C PRO A 203 -2.77 6.17 -23.66
N LYS A 204 -1.89 5.75 -24.59
CA LYS A 204 -2.26 5.29 -25.94
C LYS A 204 -3.08 3.98 -25.98
N HIS A 205 -3.16 3.25 -24.86
CA HIS A 205 -3.90 1.99 -24.72
C HIS A 205 -5.14 2.09 -23.82
N ARG A 206 -5.45 3.28 -23.27
CA ARG A 206 -6.64 3.52 -22.44
C ARG A 206 -7.94 3.43 -23.24
N GLY A 207 -9.07 3.26 -22.53
CA GLY A 207 -10.40 3.16 -23.12
C GLY A 207 -10.70 1.81 -23.79
N LYS A 208 -9.87 0.78 -23.53
CA LYS A 208 -9.97 -0.55 -24.15
C LYS A 208 -10.25 -1.67 -23.13
N GLY A 209 -10.66 -1.31 -21.91
CA GLY A 209 -10.93 -2.26 -20.83
C GLY A 209 -9.70 -2.87 -20.14
N LEU A 210 -8.48 -2.49 -20.53
CA LEU A 210 -7.24 -3.11 -20.02
C LEU A 210 -7.01 -2.92 -18.52
N GLY A 211 -7.44 -1.77 -17.95
CA GLY A 211 -7.35 -1.51 -16.52
C GLY A 211 -8.19 -2.52 -15.74
N ASN A 212 -9.47 -2.64 -16.07
CA ASN A 212 -10.35 -3.65 -15.48
C ASN A 212 -9.80 -5.07 -15.66
N ALA A 213 -9.21 -5.37 -16.83
CA ALA A 213 -8.66 -6.69 -17.08
C ALA A 213 -7.47 -7.03 -16.17
N VAL A 214 -6.53 -6.11 -15.93
CA VAL A 214 -5.44 -6.34 -14.97
C VAL A 214 -5.95 -6.42 -13.53
N GLU A 215 -6.90 -5.58 -13.16
CA GLU A 215 -7.50 -5.55 -11.83
C GLU A 215 -8.27 -6.84 -11.51
N TRP A 216 -9.05 -7.35 -12.47
CA TRP A 216 -9.76 -8.61 -12.32
C TRP A 216 -8.81 -9.80 -12.27
N ASP A 217 -7.78 -9.83 -13.12
CA ASP A 217 -6.82 -10.92 -13.16
C ASP A 217 -6.00 -10.99 -11.86
N ILE A 218 -5.46 -9.85 -11.38
CA ILE A 218 -4.72 -9.81 -10.11
C ILE A 218 -5.64 -10.14 -8.92
N SER A 219 -6.87 -9.65 -8.93
CA SER A 219 -7.85 -9.95 -7.88
C SER A 219 -8.16 -11.45 -7.81
N LYS A 220 -8.26 -12.14 -8.94
CA LYS A 220 -8.41 -13.61 -8.96
C LYS A 220 -7.20 -14.31 -8.34
N LYS A 221 -5.98 -13.87 -8.70
CA LYS A 221 -4.73 -14.41 -8.14
C LYS A 221 -4.60 -14.20 -6.62
N CYS A 222 -5.28 -13.20 -6.06
CA CYS A 222 -5.32 -12.97 -4.62
C CYS A 222 -6.34 -13.84 -3.88
N ILE A 223 -7.36 -14.37 -4.58
CA ILE A 223 -8.40 -15.23 -3.99
C ILE A 223 -7.96 -16.71 -4.00
N MET A 224 -7.23 -17.13 -5.05
CA MET A 224 -6.76 -18.51 -5.26
C MET A 224 -5.45 -18.80 -4.53
#